data_AF-A0A150L512-F1
#
_entry.id   AF-A0A150L512-F1
#
_cell.length_a   1.000
_cell.length_b   1.000
_cell.length_c   1.000
_cell.angle_alpha   90.00
_cell.angle_beta   90.00
_cell.angle_gamma   90.00
#
_symmetry.space_group_name_H-M   'P 1'
#
loop_
_entity.id
_entity.type
_entity.pdbx_description
1 polymer ?
#
loop_
_entity_poly.entity_id
_entity_poly.type
_entity_poly.pdbx_seq_one_letter_code
_entity_poly.pdbx_strand_id
1 'polypeptide(L)'
;MFAYRKMIQAIESRANKMGVAVTEVNPAFTSVSGKLKYMRKFGISIHQAAAFTIGRRGLGYKEKAPKVLKRYIPKDASHHWKHWSVLNKKFSVRTHMLYHLFNVNQPHQGIDVFHPSLLEEEKHQLIKALA
;
A
#
# COMPACT_ATOMS: atom_id res chain seq x y z
N MET A 1 19.48 -14.64 7.81
CA MET A 1 18.98 -13.55 8.69
C MET A 1 19.46 -12.22 8.12
N PHE A 2 18.59 -11.22 7.94
CA PHE A 2 18.98 -9.91 7.37
C PHE A 2 19.58 -8.97 8.43
N ALA A 3 20.60 -8.20 8.07
CA ALA A 3 21.38 -7.34 8.99
C ALA A 3 20.77 -5.94 9.18
N TYR A 4 19.49 -5.86 9.55
CA TYR A 4 18.75 -4.59 9.66
C TYR A 4 19.43 -3.55 10.56
N ARG A 5 19.94 -3.97 11.73
CA ARG A 5 20.64 -3.06 12.66
C ARG A 5 21.86 -2.40 12.03
N LYS A 6 22.66 -3.16 11.27
CA LYS A 6 23.84 -2.62 10.58
C LYS A 6 23.43 -1.63 9.48
N MET A 7 22.36 -1.92 8.74
CA MET A 7 21.84 -1.00 7.73
C MET A 7 21.36 0.33 8.33
N ILE A 8 20.59 0.27 9.42
CA ILE A 8 20.08 1.48 10.09
C ILE A 8 21.25 2.31 10.63
N GLN A 9 22.20 1.69 11.34
CA GLN A 9 23.39 2.38 11.87
C GLN A 9 24.23 3.03 10.77
N ALA A 10 24.38 2.37 9.61
CA ALA A 10 25.10 2.94 8.48
C ALA A 10 24.39 4.19 7.91
N ILE A 11 23.06 4.15 7.80
CA ILE A 11 22.24 5.28 7.35
C ILE A 11 22.38 6.45 8.34
N GLU A 12 22.20 6.21 9.64
CA GLU A 12 22.31 7.22 10.69
C GLU A 12 23.70 7.85 10.76
N SER A 13 24.75 7.02 10.73
CA SER A 13 26.13 7.50 10.76
C SER A 13 26.44 8.39 9.55
N ARG A 14 25.98 7.99 8.35
CA ARG A 14 26.19 8.79 7.14
C ARG A 14 25.39 10.09 7.19
N ALA A 15 24.15 10.05 7.62
CA ALA A 15 23.29 11.22 7.69
C ALA A 15 23.84 12.25 8.69
N ASN A 16 24.28 11.80 9.87
CA ASN A 16 24.94 12.66 10.87
C ASN A 16 26.19 13.34 10.30
N LYS A 17 27.07 12.58 9.62
CA LYS A 17 28.27 13.14 8.96
C LYS A 17 27.95 14.19 7.90
N MET A 18 26.78 14.10 7.25
CA MET A 18 26.36 15.01 6.19
C MET A 18 25.44 16.14 6.70
N GLY A 19 25.17 16.21 8.01
CA GLY A 19 24.23 17.18 8.58
C GLY A 19 22.76 16.97 8.14
N VAL A 20 22.39 15.74 7.78
CA VAL A 20 21.03 15.38 7.33
C VAL A 20 20.28 14.72 8.47
N ALA A 21 19.06 15.21 8.75
CA ALA A 21 18.19 14.62 9.74
C ALA A 21 17.60 13.28 9.25
N VAL A 22 17.52 12.30 10.15
CA VAL A 22 16.84 11.01 9.92
C VAL A 22 15.65 10.91 10.85
N THR A 23 14.50 10.55 10.30
CA THR A 23 13.28 10.31 11.08
C THR A 23 12.84 8.88 10.85
N GLU A 24 12.84 8.09 11.92
CA GLU A 24 12.30 6.74 11.87
C GLU A 24 10.77 6.79 11.91
N VAL A 25 10.13 5.99 11.05
CA VAL A 25 8.67 5.90 10.96
C VAL A 25 8.25 4.45 11.02
N ASN A 26 7.05 4.20 11.55
CA ASN A 26 6.50 2.85 11.60
C ASN A 26 6.41 2.26 10.16
N PRO A 27 7.05 1.12 9.87
CA PRO A 27 7.12 0.53 8.53
C PRO A 27 5.87 -0.29 8.15
N ALA A 28 4.93 -0.51 9.08
CA ALA A 28 3.80 -1.41 8.88
C ALA A 28 2.99 -1.06 7.62
N PHE A 29 2.59 -2.06 6.82
CA PHE A 29 1.71 -1.89 5.67
C PHE A 29 2.14 -0.82 4.62
N THR A 30 3.41 -0.43 4.56
CA THR A 30 3.91 0.58 3.60
C THR A 30 3.77 0.11 2.15
N SER A 31 4.10 -1.16 1.88
CA SER A 31 3.89 -1.78 0.56
C SER A 31 2.41 -1.88 0.18
N VAL A 32 1.54 -2.21 1.13
CA VAL A 32 0.09 -2.37 0.92
C VAL A 32 -0.60 -1.04 0.65
N SER A 33 -0.35 -0.05 1.50
CA SER A 33 -0.90 1.29 1.30
C SER A 33 -0.31 1.96 0.06
N GLY A 34 0.98 1.78 -0.21
CA GLY A 34 1.64 2.26 -1.42
C GLY A 34 1.02 1.68 -2.70
N LYS A 35 0.94 0.35 -2.80
CA LYS A 35 0.40 -0.33 -4.00
C LYS A 35 -1.07 0.04 -4.27
N LEU A 36 -1.88 0.18 -3.22
CA LEU A 36 -3.32 0.48 -3.37
C LEU A 36 -3.62 1.98 -3.56
N LYS A 37 -2.73 2.90 -3.19
CA LYS A 37 -2.97 4.35 -3.30
C LYS A 37 -2.21 5.03 -4.42
N TYR A 38 -0.96 4.66 -4.63
CA TYR A 38 0.01 5.49 -5.34
C TYR A 38 0.55 4.82 -6.60
N MET A 39 0.68 3.50 -6.62
CA MET A 39 1.24 2.74 -7.75
C MET A 39 0.52 3.04 -9.07
N ARG A 40 -0.78 2.79 -9.13
CA ARG A 40 -1.59 3.06 -10.33
C ARG A 40 -1.81 4.56 -10.57
N LYS A 41 -1.96 5.36 -9.51
CA LYS A 41 -2.18 6.82 -9.60
C LYS A 41 -0.99 7.56 -10.23
N PHE A 42 0.24 7.15 -9.91
CA PHE A 42 1.45 7.81 -10.38
C PHE A 42 2.23 7.01 -11.42
N GLY A 43 1.79 5.80 -11.77
CA GLY A 43 2.51 4.93 -12.70
C GLY A 43 3.89 4.48 -12.19
N ILE A 44 4.07 4.40 -10.87
CA ILE A 44 5.35 4.10 -10.21
C ILE A 44 5.38 2.65 -9.72
N SER A 45 6.57 2.05 -9.58
CA SER A 45 6.70 0.67 -9.08
C SER A 45 6.20 0.49 -7.64
N ILE A 46 5.94 -0.76 -7.22
CA ILE A 46 5.53 -1.05 -5.84
C ILE A 46 6.55 -0.56 -4.81
N HIS A 47 7.84 -0.63 -5.13
CA HIS A 47 8.92 -0.17 -4.26
C HIS A 47 8.94 1.36 -4.16
N GLN A 48 8.76 2.06 -5.28
CA GLN A 48 8.64 3.52 -5.29
C GLN A 48 7.38 3.97 -4.52
N ALA A 49 6.25 3.27 -4.68
CA ALA A 49 5.03 3.57 -3.95
C ALA A 49 5.17 3.33 -2.43
N ALA A 50 5.90 2.30 -2.03
CA ALA A 50 6.23 2.04 -0.62
C ALA A 50 7.14 3.14 -0.05
N ALA A 51 8.18 3.53 -0.78
CA ALA A 51 9.08 4.63 -0.40
C ALA A 51 8.32 5.97 -0.28
N PHE A 52 7.42 6.26 -1.22
CA PHE A 52 6.55 7.44 -1.17
C PHE A 52 5.66 7.44 0.08
N THR A 53 5.14 6.28 0.46
CA THR A 53 4.35 6.11 1.70
C THR A 53 5.18 6.38 2.95
N ILE A 54 6.43 5.89 3.00
CA ILE A 54 7.37 6.14 4.10
C ILE A 54 7.64 7.65 4.22
N GLY A 55 7.95 8.31 3.11
CA GLY A 55 8.19 9.76 3.08
C GLY A 55 6.99 10.56 3.58
N ARG A 56 5.76 10.21 3.14
CA ARG A 56 4.54 10.86 3.64
C ARG A 56 4.31 10.67 5.14
N ARG A 57 4.65 9.51 5.70
CA ARG A 57 4.61 9.30 7.16
C ARG A 57 5.63 10.15 7.88
N GLY A 58 6.83 10.32 7.33
CA GLY A 58 7.86 11.22 7.85
C GLY A 58 7.38 12.67 7.91
N LEU A 59 6.55 13.08 6.96
CA LEU A 59 5.88 14.39 6.93
C LEU A 59 4.64 14.48 7.85
N GLY A 60 4.33 13.45 8.65
CA GLY A 60 3.20 13.45 9.58
C GLY A 60 1.84 13.08 8.97
N TYR A 61 1.77 12.68 7.69
CA TYR A 61 0.51 12.26 7.09
C TYR A 61 0.06 10.89 7.61
N LYS A 62 -1.20 10.83 8.07
CA LYS A 62 -1.85 9.55 8.43
C LYS A 62 -2.28 8.84 7.14
N GLU A 63 -1.68 7.69 6.87
CA GLU A 63 -1.98 6.87 5.70
C GLU A 63 -3.35 6.19 5.83
N LYS A 64 -4.44 6.96 5.68
CA LYS A 64 -5.82 6.45 5.72
C LYS A 64 -6.20 5.79 4.39
N ALA A 65 -7.06 4.77 4.46
CA ALA A 65 -7.63 4.14 3.27
C ALA A 65 -8.53 5.13 2.49
N PRO A 66 -8.42 5.20 1.15
CA PRO A 66 -9.30 5.99 0.29
C PRO A 66 -10.78 5.60 0.44
N LYS A 67 -11.71 6.53 0.18
CA LYS A 67 -13.17 6.30 0.27
C LYS A 67 -13.64 5.08 -0.52
N VAL A 68 -13.02 4.84 -1.68
CA VAL A 68 -13.29 3.70 -2.57
C VAL A 68 -13.03 2.37 -1.85
N LEU A 69 -11.92 2.29 -1.10
CA LEU A 69 -11.54 1.07 -0.36
C LEU A 69 -12.25 0.94 0.98
N LYS A 70 -12.73 2.05 1.56
CA LYS A 70 -13.49 2.03 2.83
C LYS A 70 -14.77 1.21 2.76
N ARG A 71 -15.36 1.05 1.56
CA ARG A 71 -16.53 0.19 1.35
C ARG A 71 -16.27 -1.28 1.70
N TYR A 72 -15.02 -1.72 1.56
CA TYR A 72 -14.62 -3.11 1.81
C TYR A 72 -14.04 -3.35 3.21
N ILE A 73 -14.03 -2.31 4.05
CA ILE A 73 -13.53 -2.36 5.41
C ILE A 73 -14.72 -2.47 6.36
N PRO A 74 -14.72 -3.43 7.30
CA PRO A 74 -15.74 -3.53 8.35
C PRO A 74 -15.87 -2.25 9.17
N LYS A 75 -17.11 -1.86 9.53
CA LYS A 75 -17.39 -0.64 10.30
C LYS A 75 -16.78 -0.65 11.72
N ASP A 76 -16.48 -1.83 12.27
CA ASP A 76 -15.86 -2.03 13.59
C ASP A 76 -14.35 -1.75 13.62
N ALA A 77 -13.71 -1.57 12.46
CA ALA A 77 -12.28 -1.34 12.41
C ALA A 77 -11.97 0.12 12.81
N SER A 78 -11.64 0.34 14.08
CA SER A 78 -11.35 1.69 14.61
C SER A 78 -10.01 2.26 14.11
N HIS A 79 -8.97 1.41 14.03
CA HIS A 79 -7.61 1.87 13.73
C HIS A 79 -7.23 1.70 12.25
N HIS A 80 -6.57 2.71 11.66
CA HIS A 80 -6.18 2.71 10.25
C HIS A 80 -5.21 1.58 9.88
N TRP A 81 -4.42 1.07 10.83
CA TRP A 81 -3.60 -0.14 10.61
C TRP A 81 -4.45 -1.39 10.35
N LYS A 82 -5.55 -1.57 11.11
CA LYS A 82 -6.50 -2.69 10.93
C LYS A 82 -7.14 -2.62 9.54
N HIS A 83 -7.41 -1.41 9.04
CA HIS A 83 -7.90 -1.20 7.66
C HIS A 83 -6.96 -1.81 6.64
N TRP A 84 -5.66 -1.50 6.72
CA TRP A 84 -4.68 -2.04 5.79
C TRP A 84 -4.45 -3.54 5.94
N SER A 85 -4.54 -4.07 7.16
CA SER A 85 -4.50 -5.52 7.37
C SER A 85 -5.66 -6.24 6.68
N VAL A 86 -6.88 -5.72 6.80
CA VAL A 86 -8.06 -6.28 6.14
C VAL A 86 -7.92 -6.17 4.62
N LEU A 87 -7.53 -5.00 4.12
CA LEU A 87 -7.32 -4.80 2.69
C LEU A 87 -6.21 -5.71 2.13
N ASN A 88 -5.13 -5.95 2.87
CA ASN A 88 -4.07 -6.85 2.42
C ASN A 88 -4.57 -8.28 2.23
N LYS A 89 -5.44 -8.76 3.15
CA LYS A 89 -6.05 -10.09 3.04
C LYS A 89 -7.05 -10.17 1.88
N LYS A 90 -7.84 -9.11 1.66
CA LYS A 90 -8.84 -9.03 0.59
C LYS A 90 -8.22 -8.89 -0.81
N PHE A 91 -7.12 -8.15 -0.92
CA PHE A 91 -6.44 -7.86 -2.20
C PHE A 91 -5.14 -8.66 -2.34
N SER A 92 -5.25 -9.98 -2.18
CA SER A 92 -4.13 -10.93 -2.34
C SER A 92 -3.98 -11.39 -3.79
N VAL A 93 -3.74 -10.46 -4.70
CA VAL A 93 -3.55 -10.72 -6.13
C VAL A 93 -2.12 -10.38 -6.57
N ARG A 94 -1.72 -10.87 -7.74
CA ARG A 94 -0.41 -10.55 -8.34
C ARG A 94 -0.24 -9.03 -8.48
N THR A 95 0.95 -8.53 -8.17
CA THR A 95 1.23 -7.08 -8.13
C THR A 95 0.94 -6.37 -9.44
N HIS A 96 1.24 -6.99 -10.59
CA HIS A 96 0.94 -6.39 -11.90
C HIS A 96 -0.57 -6.26 -12.15
N MET A 97 -1.39 -7.19 -11.63
CA MET A 97 -2.85 -7.12 -11.77
C MET A 97 -3.47 -5.93 -11.06
N LEU A 98 -2.86 -5.47 -9.96
CA LEU A 98 -3.33 -4.27 -9.26
C LEU A 98 -3.30 -3.00 -10.13
N TYR A 99 -2.51 -2.95 -11.21
CA TYR A 99 -2.57 -1.84 -12.17
C TYR A 99 -3.86 -1.84 -12.99
N HIS A 100 -4.42 -3.02 -13.24
CA HIS A 100 -5.62 -3.20 -14.06
C HIS A 100 -6.90 -3.08 -13.24
N LEU A 101 -6.84 -3.42 -11.95
CA LEU A 101 -7.99 -3.41 -11.04
C LEU A 101 -8.57 -2.02 -10.73
N PHE A 102 -7.77 -0.95 -10.85
CA PHE A 102 -8.19 0.42 -10.53
C PHE A 102 -8.16 1.32 -11.76
N ASN A 103 -9.32 1.87 -12.11
CA ASN A 103 -9.42 2.90 -13.14
C ASN A 103 -9.05 4.28 -12.56
N VAL A 104 -7.91 4.84 -12.99
CA VAL A 104 -7.44 6.16 -12.54
C VAL A 104 -8.38 7.28 -12.96
N ASN A 105 -8.99 7.14 -14.14
CA ASN A 105 -9.89 8.14 -14.72
C ASN A 105 -11.29 8.07 -14.11
N GLN A 106 -11.65 6.94 -13.50
CA GLN A 106 -12.94 6.73 -12.84
C GLN A 106 -12.77 6.10 -11.45
N PRO A 107 -12.20 6.83 -10.48
CA PRO A 107 -11.87 6.27 -9.16
C PRO A 107 -13.12 5.82 -8.38
N HIS A 108 -14.31 6.30 -8.74
CA HIS A 108 -15.57 5.97 -8.07
C HIS A 108 -16.23 4.68 -8.57
N GLN A 109 -15.79 4.14 -9.72
CA GLN A 109 -16.41 3.00 -10.38
C GLN A 109 -16.18 1.65 -9.66
N GLY A 110 -15.40 1.64 -8.58
CA GLY A 110 -15.08 0.42 -7.84
C GLY A 110 -13.88 -0.31 -8.43
N ILE A 111 -13.81 -1.62 -8.23
CA ILE A 111 -12.70 -2.47 -8.65
C ILE A 111 -13.15 -3.33 -9.83
N ASP A 112 -12.38 -3.33 -10.91
CA ASP A 112 -12.66 -4.14 -12.09
C ASP A 112 -12.24 -5.59 -11.86
N VAL A 113 -13.19 -6.43 -11.47
CA VAL A 113 -12.97 -7.88 -11.24
C VAL A 113 -13.10 -8.74 -12.49
N PHE A 114 -13.46 -8.16 -13.64
CA PHE A 114 -13.70 -8.91 -14.88
C PHE A 114 -12.56 -8.77 -15.88
N HIS A 115 -11.44 -8.19 -15.47
CA HIS A 115 -10.28 -8.02 -16.35
C HIS A 115 -9.79 -9.39 -16.90
N PRO A 116 -9.59 -9.54 -18.23
CA PRO A 116 -9.28 -10.83 -18.86
C PRO A 116 -8.03 -11.54 -18.31
N SER A 117 -7.05 -10.77 -17.83
CA SER A 117 -5.77 -11.31 -17.31
C SER A 117 -5.85 -11.82 -15.86
N LEU A 118 -6.98 -11.70 -15.18
CA LEU A 118 -7.20 -12.29 -13.85
C LEU A 118 -7.36 -13.81 -13.98
N LEU A 119 -6.66 -14.56 -13.13
CA LEU A 119 -6.89 -16.00 -12.99
C LEU A 119 -8.25 -16.25 -12.33
N GLU A 120 -8.87 -17.38 -12.62
CA GLU A 120 -10.18 -17.74 -12.04
C GLU A 120 -10.16 -17.77 -10.49
N GLU A 121 -9.05 -18.21 -9.90
CA GLU A 121 -8.83 -18.17 -8.44
C GLU A 121 -8.79 -16.73 -7.90
N GLU A 122 -8.08 -15.82 -8.59
CA GLU A 122 -7.98 -14.40 -8.22
C GLU A 122 -9.35 -13.71 -8.35
N LYS A 123 -10.10 -14.03 -9.43
CA LYS A 123 -11.47 -13.54 -9.62
C LYS A 123 -12.37 -14.00 -8.49
N HIS A 124 -12.36 -15.31 -8.17
CA HIS A 124 -13.20 -15.87 -7.11
C HIS A 124 -12.88 -15.24 -5.75
N GLN A 125 -11.59 -15.05 -5.43
CA GLN A 125 -11.17 -14.35 -4.21
C GLN A 125 -11.63 -12.89 -4.17
N LEU A 126 -11.44 -12.15 -5.26
CA LEU A 126 -11.87 -10.75 -5.34
C LEU A 126 -13.39 -10.64 -5.22
N ILE A 127 -14.16 -11.43 -5.96
CA ILE A 127 -15.63 -11.44 -5.87
C ILE A 127 -16.08 -11.73 -4.43
N LYS A 128 -15.52 -12.75 -3.78
CA LYS A 128 -15.79 -13.07 -2.38
C LYS A 128 -15.39 -11.95 -1.42
N ALA A 129 -14.32 -11.20 -1.72
CA ALA A 129 -13.83 -10.11 -0.89
C ALA A 129 -14.64 -8.81 -1.05
N LEU A 130 -15.29 -8.62 -2.21
CA LEU A 130 -16.09 -7.45 -2.57
C LEU A 130 -17.60 -7.62 -2.29
N ALA A 131 -18.08 -8.86 -2.14
CA ALA A 131 -19.39 -9.19 -1.59
C ALA A 131 -19.49 -8.78 -0.10
#